data_AF-I4FLF9-F1
#
_entry.id   AF-I4FLF9-F1
#
_cell.length_a   1.000
_cell.length_b   1.000
_cell.length_c   1.000
_cell.angle_alpha   90.00
_cell.angle_beta   90.00
_cell.angle_gamma   90.00
#
_symmetry.space_group_name_H-M   'P 1'
#
loop_
_entity.id
_entity.type
_entity.pdbx_description
1 polymer ?
#
loop_
_entity_poly.entity_id
_entity_poly.type
_entity_poly.pdbx_seq_one_letter_code
_entity_poly.pdbx_strand_id
1 'polypeptide(L)'
;MRANVDAQKLERLMQILGKEAQGSGTIYFTGGASALLVGWRNSTVDVDIRLDPEPPGIFQAIAKLKKELNINIELASPQDFLPPIPGWRDRSVFIGKRGQISFYHYDFTAQALSKLSRGFDRDLKDIEAMYEHKLFSLNELGECFEAIAPELIRFPSLNPDVLRSRVENFIERFQCPPEEKQS
;
A
#
# COMPACT_ATOMS: atom_id res chain seq x y z
N MET A 1 -21.67 8.18 6.84
CA MET A 1 -20.59 7.69 5.97
C MET A 1 -19.65 8.87 5.71
N ARG A 2 -18.32 8.68 5.77
CA ARG A 2 -17.36 9.78 5.53
C ARG A 2 -17.21 10.05 4.04
N ALA A 3 -16.69 11.23 3.68
CA ALA A 3 -16.50 11.59 2.28
C ALA A 3 -15.29 10.86 1.69
N ASN A 4 -15.35 10.57 0.39
CA ASN A 4 -14.19 10.08 -0.35
C ASN A 4 -13.02 11.07 -0.27
N VAL A 5 -11.83 10.51 -0.35
CA VAL A 5 -10.55 11.22 -0.34
C VAL A 5 -10.05 11.35 -1.77
N ASP A 6 -9.65 12.56 -2.15
CA ASP A 6 -8.97 12.88 -3.39
C ASP A 6 -7.52 13.33 -3.08
N ALA A 7 -6.75 13.62 -4.13
CA ALA A 7 -5.36 14.06 -3.97
C ALA A 7 -5.23 15.36 -3.15
N GLN A 8 -6.17 16.30 -3.27
CA GLN A 8 -6.14 17.56 -2.53
C GLN A 8 -6.34 17.36 -1.04
N LYS A 9 -7.31 16.51 -0.65
CA LYS A 9 -7.53 16.13 0.74
C LYS A 9 -6.36 15.36 1.32
N LEU A 10 -5.73 14.48 0.54
CA LEU A 10 -4.58 13.71 0.97
C LEU A 10 -3.35 14.60 1.21
N GLU A 11 -3.09 15.57 0.32
CA GLU A 11 -2.04 16.58 0.55
C GLU A 11 -2.36 17.42 1.78
N ARG A 12 -3.62 17.84 1.96
CA ARG A 12 -4.03 18.60 3.16
C ARG A 12 -3.83 17.78 4.44
N LEU A 13 -4.13 16.48 4.41
CA LEU A 13 -3.85 15.57 5.52
C LEU A 13 -2.36 15.55 5.85
N MET A 14 -1.49 15.35 4.86
CA MET A 14 -0.03 15.34 5.05
C MET A 14 0.48 16.65 5.68
N GLN A 15 -0.01 17.79 5.18
CA GLN A 15 0.36 19.12 5.70
C GLN A 15 -0.02 19.28 7.18
N ILE A 16 -1.25 18.91 7.56
CA ILE A 16 -1.68 19.08 8.94
C ILE A 16 -1.00 18.07 9.86
N LEU A 17 -0.82 16.82 9.45
CA LEU A 17 -0.06 15.83 10.24
C LEU A 17 1.36 16.32 10.50
N GLY A 18 2.05 16.84 9.49
CA GLY A 18 3.39 17.39 9.66
C GLY A 18 3.47 18.59 10.60
N LYS A 19 2.39 19.37 10.71
CA LYS A 19 2.28 20.52 11.62
C LYS A 19 1.96 20.09 13.07
N GLU A 20 1.09 19.10 13.23
CA GLU A 20 0.61 18.64 14.55
C GLU A 20 1.58 17.62 15.21
N ALA A 21 2.52 17.07 14.45
CA ALA A 21 3.52 16.13 14.96
C ALA A 21 4.37 16.75 16.09
N GLN A 22 4.51 16.03 17.20
CA GLN A 22 5.32 16.47 18.34
C GLN A 22 6.76 15.97 18.29
N GLY A 23 7.14 15.25 17.24
CA GLY A 23 8.48 14.74 17.02
C GLY A 23 8.65 14.11 15.64
N SER A 24 9.84 13.60 15.37
CA SER A 24 10.14 12.89 14.14
C SER A 24 9.47 11.52 14.09
N GLY A 25 9.12 11.10 12.89
CA GLY A 25 8.68 9.74 12.60
C GLY A 25 8.36 9.58 11.13
N THR A 26 7.86 8.40 10.78
CA THR A 26 7.59 8.05 9.37
C THR A 26 6.19 7.50 9.22
N ILE A 27 5.50 8.00 8.20
CA ILE A 27 4.18 7.51 7.79
C ILE A 27 4.30 6.87 6.40
N TYR A 28 3.87 5.64 6.27
CA TYR A 28 3.78 4.93 4.99
C TYR A 28 2.33 4.87 4.57
N PHE A 29 2.01 5.43 3.41
CA PHE A 29 0.73 5.23 2.76
C PHE A 29 0.71 3.90 2.01
N THR A 30 -0.44 3.23 2.04
CA THR A 30 -0.69 2.01 1.26
C THR A 30 -2.02 2.13 0.49
N GLY A 31 -2.28 1.19 -0.40
CA GLY A 31 -3.57 1.02 -1.06
C GLY A 31 -4.00 2.26 -1.83
N GLY A 32 -5.24 2.70 -1.59
CA GLY A 32 -5.85 3.80 -2.32
C GLY A 32 -5.13 5.14 -2.16
N ALA A 33 -4.46 5.39 -1.03
CA ALA A 33 -3.68 6.60 -0.84
C ALA A 33 -2.43 6.64 -1.75
N SER A 34 -1.76 5.49 -1.91
CA SER A 34 -0.67 5.38 -2.89
C SER A 34 -1.17 5.56 -4.32
N ALA A 35 -2.32 4.96 -4.64
CA ALA A 35 -2.96 5.09 -5.96
C ALA A 35 -3.31 6.53 -6.34
N LEU A 36 -3.76 7.32 -5.37
CA LEU A 36 -4.04 8.75 -5.54
C LEU A 36 -2.77 9.55 -5.86
N LEU A 37 -1.71 9.35 -5.08
CA LEU A 37 -0.49 10.14 -5.21
C LEU A 37 0.32 9.80 -6.47
N VAL A 38 0.30 8.53 -6.89
CA VAL A 38 0.94 8.13 -8.16
C VAL A 38 0.07 8.51 -9.36
N GLY A 39 -1.26 8.56 -9.21
CA GLY A 39 -2.17 9.15 -10.19
C GLY A 39 -2.98 8.18 -11.03
N TRP A 40 -3.02 6.88 -10.71
CA TRP A 40 -3.91 5.93 -11.42
C TRP A 40 -5.34 5.90 -10.85
N ARG A 41 -5.58 6.57 -9.72
CA ARG A 41 -6.92 6.79 -9.16
C ARG A 41 -7.19 8.27 -8.88
N ASN A 42 -8.46 8.64 -8.99
CA ASN A 42 -8.95 9.97 -8.64
C ASN A 42 -9.57 10.04 -7.23
N SER A 43 -9.94 8.91 -6.63
CA SER A 43 -10.48 8.86 -5.26
C SER A 43 -10.23 7.53 -4.54
N THR A 44 -10.26 7.58 -3.20
CA THR A 44 -10.30 6.41 -2.31
C THR A 44 -11.31 6.63 -1.16
N VAL A 45 -11.77 5.55 -0.53
CA VAL A 45 -12.73 5.59 0.58
C VAL A 45 -12.01 5.89 1.90
N ASP A 46 -10.81 5.34 2.06
CA ASP A 46 -9.97 5.36 3.23
C ASP A 46 -8.51 5.67 2.89
N VAL A 47 -7.81 6.18 3.90
CA VAL A 47 -6.36 6.40 3.89
C VAL A 47 -5.73 5.41 4.85
N ASP A 48 -5.19 4.34 4.30
CA ASP A 48 -4.47 3.32 5.06
C ASP A 48 -3.05 3.79 5.32
N ILE A 49 -2.63 3.74 6.59
CA ILE A 49 -1.29 4.15 7.00
C ILE A 49 -0.61 3.14 7.92
N ARG A 50 0.72 3.14 7.84
CA ARG A 50 1.62 2.57 8.83
C ARG A 50 2.51 3.64 9.44
N LEU A 51 2.79 3.53 10.73
CA LEU A 51 3.64 4.43 11.49
C LEU A 51 4.91 3.67 11.93
N ASP A 52 6.10 4.03 11.42
CA ASP A 52 7.32 3.23 11.64
C ASP A 52 8.64 3.99 11.31
N PRO A 53 9.30 4.66 12.28
CA PRO A 53 8.89 4.78 13.69
C PRO A 53 7.68 5.69 13.85
N GLU A 54 6.88 5.42 14.88
CA GLU A 54 5.69 6.21 15.23
C GLU A 54 6.05 7.64 15.66
N PRO A 55 5.53 8.69 15.00
CA PRO A 55 5.75 10.06 15.45
C PRO A 55 5.03 10.33 16.79
N PRO A 56 5.68 10.98 17.77
CA PRO A 56 5.01 11.41 19.00
C PRO A 56 3.78 12.29 18.75
N GLY A 57 2.68 12.02 19.47
CA GLY A 57 1.42 12.78 19.38
C GLY A 57 0.56 12.47 18.14
N ILE A 58 0.97 11.51 17.30
CA ILE A 58 0.31 11.27 16.01
C ILE A 58 -1.13 10.77 16.14
N PHE A 59 -1.45 9.95 17.15
CA PHE A 59 -2.80 9.43 17.31
C PHE A 59 -3.82 10.52 17.68
N GLN A 60 -3.42 11.49 18.49
CA GLN A 60 -4.23 12.66 18.82
C GLN A 60 -4.50 13.49 17.56
N ALA A 61 -3.46 13.70 16.74
CA ALA A 61 -3.59 14.39 15.46
C ALA A 61 -4.54 13.64 14.51
N ILE A 62 -4.38 12.32 14.35
CA ILE A 62 -5.27 11.48 13.53
C ILE A 62 -6.73 11.56 14.03
N ALA A 63 -6.96 11.44 15.33
CA ALA A 63 -8.32 11.46 15.90
C ALA A 63 -9.04 12.79 15.63
N LYS A 64 -8.31 13.91 15.69
CA LYS A 64 -8.79 15.25 15.31
C LYS A 64 -9.06 15.33 13.80
N LEU A 65 -8.09 14.92 12.98
CA LEU A 65 -8.15 15.08 11.52
C LEU A 65 -9.20 14.22 10.83
N LYS A 66 -9.48 13.02 11.35
CA LYS A 66 -10.58 12.18 10.88
C LYS A 66 -11.92 12.92 10.91
N LYS A 67 -12.11 13.82 11.89
CA LYS A 67 -13.31 14.65 12.04
C LYS A 67 -13.24 15.90 11.17
N GLU A 68 -12.14 16.65 11.25
CA GLU A 68 -12.00 17.94 10.55
C GLU A 68 -12.01 17.81 9.02
N LEU A 69 -11.37 16.78 8.47
CA LEU A 69 -11.32 16.55 7.02
C LEU A 69 -12.47 15.65 6.53
N ASN A 70 -13.27 15.11 7.45
CA ASN A 70 -14.34 14.13 7.15
C ASN A 70 -13.85 12.95 6.28
N ILE A 71 -12.71 12.36 6.65
CA ILE A 71 -12.05 11.24 5.93
C ILE A 71 -11.92 10.01 6.81
N ASN A 72 -11.86 8.82 6.19
CA ASN A 72 -11.47 7.61 6.92
C ASN A 72 -9.95 7.43 6.91
N ILE A 73 -9.38 7.13 8.07
CA ILE A 73 -7.96 6.79 8.23
C ILE A 73 -7.92 5.48 9.00
N GLU A 74 -7.23 4.49 8.46
CA GLU A 74 -7.07 3.17 9.05
C GLU A 74 -5.59 2.89 9.32
N LEU A 75 -5.32 2.28 10.48
CA LEU A 75 -3.99 1.79 10.81
C LEU A 75 -3.88 0.37 10.25
N ALA A 76 -3.70 0.30 8.94
CA ALA A 76 -3.67 -0.94 8.19
C ALA A 76 -2.55 -0.89 7.14
N SER A 77 -1.85 -2.00 7.01
CA SER A 77 -0.69 -2.14 6.14
C SER A 77 -0.60 -3.57 5.61
N PRO A 78 0.17 -3.83 4.53
CA PRO A 78 0.34 -5.18 3.99
C PRO A 78 0.75 -6.21 5.05
N GLN A 79 1.56 -5.80 6.03
CA GLN A 79 2.05 -6.71 7.07
C GLN A 79 1.04 -7.08 8.16
N ASP A 80 -0.16 -6.48 8.15
CA ASP A 80 -1.27 -6.91 9.00
C ASP A 80 -2.02 -8.11 8.38
N PHE A 81 -1.74 -8.40 7.11
CA PHE A 81 -2.38 -9.46 6.33
C PHE A 81 -1.39 -10.49 5.76
N LEU A 82 -0.10 -10.20 5.79
CA LEU A 82 1.00 -11.05 5.31
C LEU A 82 2.22 -10.92 6.23
N PRO A 83 3.15 -11.90 6.23
CA PRO A 83 4.45 -11.70 6.83
C PRO A 83 5.14 -10.45 6.24
N PRO A 84 5.83 -9.63 7.05
CA PRO A 84 6.55 -8.47 6.55
C PRO A 84 7.68 -8.93 5.63
N ILE A 85 7.70 -8.42 4.40
CA ILE A 85 8.73 -8.78 3.42
C ILE A 85 10.09 -8.21 3.88
N PRO A 86 11.17 -9.00 3.86
CA PRO A 86 12.51 -8.49 4.17
C PRO A 86 12.86 -7.26 3.32
N GLY A 87 13.40 -6.21 3.94
CA GLY A 87 13.81 -4.99 3.23
C GLY A 87 12.68 -4.05 2.77
N TRP A 88 11.42 -4.24 3.23
CA TRP A 88 10.30 -3.39 2.79
C TRP A 88 10.50 -1.89 3.09
N ARG A 89 11.21 -1.53 4.16
CA ARG A 89 11.52 -0.12 4.48
C ARG A 89 12.44 0.50 3.44
N ASP A 90 13.47 -0.23 3.02
CA ASP A 90 14.46 0.24 2.04
C ASP A 90 13.84 0.37 0.64
N ARG A 91 12.86 -0.49 0.31
CA ARG A 91 12.09 -0.42 -0.94
C ARG A 91 10.92 0.58 -0.91
N SER A 92 10.60 1.15 0.25
CA SER A 92 9.51 2.13 0.36
C SER A 92 9.89 3.43 -0.33
N VAL A 93 9.00 3.97 -1.17
CA VAL A 93 9.30 5.10 -2.05
C VAL A 93 9.00 6.43 -1.35
N PHE A 94 9.98 7.33 -1.27
CA PHE A 94 9.80 8.63 -0.62
C PHE A 94 8.80 9.52 -1.37
N ILE A 95 7.87 10.12 -0.62
CA ILE A 95 6.89 11.08 -1.14
C ILE A 95 7.34 12.51 -0.82
N GLY A 96 7.73 12.74 0.43
CA GLY A 96 8.06 14.08 0.89
C GLY A 96 8.12 14.19 2.41
N LYS A 97 8.56 15.35 2.89
CA LYS A 97 8.61 15.68 4.32
C LYS A 97 7.64 16.82 4.62
N ARG A 98 6.93 16.74 5.75
CA ARG A 98 6.13 17.85 6.31
C ARG A 98 6.47 17.97 7.79
N GLY A 99 7.01 19.13 8.20
CA GLY A 99 7.57 19.30 9.53
C GLY A 99 8.66 18.25 9.82
N GLN A 100 8.48 17.48 10.88
CA GLN A 100 9.41 16.40 11.27
C GLN A 100 9.01 15.01 10.74
N ILE A 101 7.86 14.89 10.06
CA ILE A 101 7.36 13.62 9.53
C ILE A 101 7.83 13.41 8.10
N SER A 102 8.39 12.23 7.84
CA SER A 102 8.66 11.75 6.48
C SER A 102 7.51 10.86 6.00
N PHE A 103 7.10 11.05 4.74
CA PHE A 103 6.04 10.29 4.11
C PHE A 103 6.61 9.41 3.00
N TYR A 104 6.16 8.17 2.96
CA TYR A 104 6.57 7.18 1.97
C TYR A 104 5.33 6.45 1.42
N HIS A 105 5.45 5.91 0.22
CA HIS A 105 4.67 4.76 -0.18
C HIS A 105 5.24 3.54 0.51
N TYR A 106 4.40 2.72 1.13
CA TYR A 106 4.81 1.40 1.57
C TYR A 106 5.26 0.59 0.36
N ASP A 107 6.26 -0.28 0.52
CA ASP A 107 6.78 -1.18 -0.52
C ASP A 107 5.69 -1.71 -1.46
N PHE A 108 5.76 -1.35 -2.74
CA PHE A 108 4.76 -1.70 -3.74
C PHE A 108 4.70 -3.21 -4.01
N THR A 109 5.81 -3.94 -3.86
CA THR A 109 5.80 -5.41 -3.95
C THR A 109 4.97 -6.02 -2.82
N ALA A 110 5.09 -5.48 -1.61
CA ALA A 110 4.26 -5.90 -0.49
C ALA A 110 2.79 -5.53 -0.66
N GLN A 111 2.51 -4.34 -1.19
CA GLN A 111 1.16 -3.94 -1.54
C GLN A 111 0.55 -4.87 -2.60
N ALA A 112 1.34 -5.32 -3.59
CA ALA A 112 0.90 -6.24 -4.62
C ALA A 112 0.59 -7.63 -4.03
N LEU A 113 1.50 -8.21 -3.24
CA LEU A 113 1.25 -9.51 -2.60
C LEU A 113 0.02 -9.50 -1.68
N SER A 114 -0.16 -8.42 -0.90
CA SER A 114 -1.33 -8.28 -0.01
C SER A 114 -2.64 -8.17 -0.79
N LYS A 115 -2.60 -7.56 -1.98
CA LYS A 115 -3.75 -7.51 -2.90
C LYS A 115 -4.01 -8.86 -3.57
N LEU A 116 -2.97 -9.59 -3.97
CA LEU A 116 -3.10 -10.95 -4.52
C LEU A 116 -3.67 -11.92 -3.49
N SER A 117 -3.31 -11.79 -2.20
CA SER A 117 -3.84 -12.67 -1.16
C SER A 117 -5.35 -12.53 -0.96
N ARG A 118 -5.90 -11.32 -1.13
CA ARG A 118 -7.35 -11.07 -1.10
C ARG A 118 -8.02 -11.41 -2.43
N GLY A 119 -7.46 -10.94 -3.53
CA GLY A 119 -7.87 -11.30 -4.89
C GLY A 119 -9.20 -10.72 -5.35
N PHE A 120 -9.61 -9.55 -4.84
CA PHE A 120 -10.79 -8.85 -5.34
C PHE A 120 -10.54 -8.24 -6.74
N ASP A 121 -11.57 -8.05 -7.56
CA ASP A 121 -11.42 -7.44 -8.90
C ASP A 121 -10.72 -6.07 -8.88
N ARG A 122 -11.00 -5.29 -7.83
CA ARG A 122 -10.37 -3.98 -7.61
C ARG A 122 -8.89 -4.11 -7.24
N ASP A 123 -8.53 -5.17 -6.52
CA ASP A 123 -7.15 -5.48 -6.16
C ASP A 123 -6.34 -5.83 -7.40
N LEU A 124 -6.88 -6.67 -8.29
CA LEU A 124 -6.23 -7.04 -9.54
C LEU A 124 -5.93 -5.80 -10.40
N LYS A 125 -6.92 -4.93 -10.61
CA LYS A 125 -6.72 -3.65 -11.34
C LYS A 125 -5.65 -2.76 -10.71
N ASP A 126 -5.56 -2.73 -9.38
CA ASP A 126 -4.49 -1.98 -8.71
C ASP A 126 -3.12 -2.60 -8.96
N ILE A 127 -3.00 -3.92 -8.95
CA ILE A 127 -1.71 -4.59 -9.19
C ILE A 127 -1.26 -4.38 -10.64
N GLU A 128 -2.18 -4.47 -11.59
CA GLU A 128 -1.92 -4.16 -13.01
C GLU A 128 -1.42 -2.72 -13.16
N ALA A 129 -2.11 -1.73 -12.59
CA ALA A 129 -1.66 -0.34 -12.62
C ALA A 129 -0.30 -0.15 -11.94
N MET A 130 -0.05 -0.78 -10.78
CA MET A 130 1.25 -0.71 -10.11
C MET A 130 2.38 -1.27 -11.00
N TYR A 131 2.10 -2.33 -11.75
CA TYR A 131 3.06 -2.91 -12.70
C TYR A 131 3.28 -2.02 -13.93
N GLU A 132 2.22 -1.48 -14.53
CA GLU A 132 2.30 -0.56 -15.68
C GLU A 132 3.09 0.72 -15.34
N HIS A 133 2.94 1.22 -14.11
CA HIS A 133 3.72 2.34 -13.57
C HIS A 133 5.14 1.96 -13.15
N LYS A 134 5.56 0.70 -13.33
CA LYS A 134 6.90 0.16 -12.99
C LYS A 134 7.26 0.35 -11.51
N LEU A 135 6.27 0.24 -10.62
CA LEU A 135 6.46 0.43 -9.18
C LEU A 135 7.04 -0.80 -8.48
N PHE A 136 6.98 -1.96 -9.14
CA PHE A 136 7.64 -3.20 -8.76
C PHE A 136 7.92 -4.02 -10.04
N SER A 137 8.77 -5.04 -9.95
CA SER A 137 9.02 -5.99 -11.05
C SER A 137 8.44 -7.38 -10.78
N LEU A 138 8.16 -8.15 -11.84
CA LEU A 138 7.68 -9.54 -11.71
C LEU A 138 8.70 -10.44 -10.99
N ASN A 139 10.00 -10.19 -11.20
CA ASN A 139 11.05 -10.93 -10.52
C ASN A 139 11.03 -10.67 -9.00
N GLU A 140 10.98 -9.39 -8.59
CA GLU A 140 10.87 -9.02 -7.18
C GLU A 140 9.59 -9.58 -6.54
N LEU A 141 8.47 -9.62 -7.27
CA LEU A 141 7.22 -10.21 -6.79
C LEU A 141 7.40 -11.69 -6.44
N GLY A 142 8.02 -12.47 -7.33
CA GLY A 142 8.32 -13.88 -7.11
C GLY A 142 9.30 -14.11 -5.97
N GLU A 143 10.43 -13.40 -5.96
CA GLU A 143 11.46 -13.50 -4.92
C GLU A 143 10.89 -13.17 -3.53
N CYS A 144 10.11 -12.09 -3.44
CA CYS A 144 9.51 -11.67 -2.19
C CYS A 144 8.43 -12.64 -1.70
N PHE A 145 7.67 -13.26 -2.62
CA PHE A 145 6.72 -14.31 -2.26
C PHE A 145 7.43 -15.52 -1.66
N GLU A 146 8.49 -16.03 -2.30
CA GLU A 146 9.25 -17.16 -1.77
C GLU A 146 9.90 -16.83 -0.42
N ALA A 147 10.35 -15.59 -0.22
CA ALA A 147 10.91 -15.15 1.05
C ALA A 147 9.90 -15.19 2.22
N ILE A 148 8.60 -14.98 1.95
CA ILE A 148 7.56 -15.02 2.98
C ILE A 148 6.80 -16.34 3.05
N ALA A 149 6.90 -17.22 2.05
CA ALA A 149 6.13 -18.45 1.95
C ALA A 149 6.23 -19.36 3.21
N PRO A 150 7.43 -19.58 3.81
CA PRO A 150 7.54 -20.38 5.04
C PRO A 150 6.81 -19.77 6.24
N GLU A 151 6.65 -18.45 6.26
CA GLU A 151 6.04 -17.70 7.36
C GLU A 151 4.51 -17.61 7.24
N LEU A 152 3.94 -17.98 6.09
CA LEU A 152 2.48 -17.93 5.87
C LEU A 152 1.70 -18.82 6.83
N ILE A 153 2.32 -19.87 7.40
CA ILE A 153 1.69 -20.73 8.42
C ILE A 153 1.25 -19.95 9.68
N ARG A 154 1.86 -18.79 9.93
CA ARG A 154 1.50 -17.89 11.04
C ARG A 154 0.27 -17.03 10.74
N PHE A 155 -0.26 -17.09 9.51
CA PHE A 155 -1.39 -16.30 9.03
C PHE A 155 -2.55 -17.24 8.64
N PRO A 156 -3.33 -17.72 9.63
CA PRO A 156 -4.34 -18.78 9.42
C PRO A 156 -5.51 -18.37 8.51
N SER A 157 -5.71 -17.06 8.28
CA SER A 157 -6.71 -16.55 7.34
C SER A 157 -6.28 -16.70 5.87
N LEU A 158 -5.02 -17.04 5.62
CA LEU A 158 -4.48 -17.23 4.28
C LEU A 158 -4.46 -18.70 3.88
N ASN A 159 -4.68 -18.94 2.59
CA ASN A 159 -4.36 -20.20 1.96
C ASN A 159 -3.07 -20.02 1.12
N PRO A 160 -1.93 -20.62 1.54
CA PRO A 160 -0.66 -20.47 0.84
C PRO A 160 -0.69 -20.91 -0.62
N ASP A 161 -1.40 -21.99 -0.94
CA ASP A 161 -1.49 -22.53 -2.31
C ASP A 161 -2.30 -21.62 -3.23
N VAL A 162 -3.37 -21.01 -2.70
CA VAL A 162 -4.15 -20.01 -3.43
C VAL A 162 -3.31 -18.76 -3.71
N LEU A 163 -2.56 -18.27 -2.72
CA LEU A 163 -1.68 -17.12 -2.93
C LEU A 163 -0.58 -17.45 -3.95
N ARG A 164 0.08 -18.61 -3.84
CA ARG A 164 1.07 -19.10 -4.79
C ARG A 164 0.52 -19.08 -6.22
N SER A 165 -0.62 -19.74 -6.41
CA SER A 165 -1.28 -19.82 -7.72
C SER A 165 -1.59 -18.44 -8.28
N ARG A 166 -2.02 -17.48 -7.45
CA ARG A 166 -2.31 -16.10 -7.90
C ARG A 166 -1.05 -15.32 -8.28
N VAL A 167 0.05 -15.51 -7.55
CA VAL A 167 1.36 -14.90 -7.89
C VAL A 167 1.86 -15.46 -9.21
N GLU A 168 1.88 -16.79 -9.36
CA GLU A 168 2.33 -17.47 -10.59
C GLU A 168 1.50 -17.05 -11.81
N ASN A 169 0.16 -17.08 -11.71
CA ASN A 169 -0.73 -16.63 -12.79
C ASN A 169 -0.51 -15.16 -13.17
N PHE A 170 -0.26 -14.28 -12.18
CA PHE A 170 0.02 -12.87 -12.47
C PHE A 170 1.35 -12.73 -13.22
N ILE A 171 2.39 -13.42 -12.77
CA ILE A 171 3.71 -13.41 -13.43
C ILE A 171 3.60 -13.94 -14.86
N GLU A 172 2.99 -15.10 -15.07
CA GLU A 172 2.82 -15.72 -16.38
C GLU A 172 2.09 -14.80 -17.35
N ARG A 173 0.98 -14.20 -16.92
CA ARG A 173 0.17 -13.28 -17.74
C ARG A 173 0.96 -12.08 -18.26
N PHE A 174 1.90 -11.56 -17.48
CA PHE A 174 2.67 -10.36 -17.85
C PHE A 174 4.07 -10.67 -18.41
N GLN A 175 4.57 -11.90 -18.27
CA GLN A 175 5.76 -12.39 -18.95
C GLN A 175 5.48 -12.86 -20.38
N CYS A 176 4.32 -13.51 -20.59
CA CYS A 176 3.87 -14.00 -21.88
C CYS A 176 2.46 -13.45 -22.14
N PRO A 177 2.33 -12.16 -22.54
CA PRO A 177 1.02 -11.62 -22.89
C PRO A 177 0.42 -12.51 -23.98
N PRO A 178 -0.83 -12.98 -23.84
CA PRO A 178 -1.46 -13.78 -24.89
C PRO A 178 -1.38 -12.98 -26.18
N GLU A 179 -0.82 -13.60 -27.23
CA GLU A 179 -0.77 -13.01 -28.57
C GLU A 179 -2.11 -12.35 -28.83
N GLU A 180 -2.11 -11.03 -29.09
CA GLU A 180 -3.28 -10.30 -29.51
C GLU A 180 -3.89 -11.09 -30.67
N LYS A 181 -4.97 -11.82 -30.40
CA LYS A 181 -5.82 -12.37 -31.44
C LYS A 181 -6.46 -11.16 -32.12
N GLN A 182 -5.72 -10.59 -33.06
CA GLN A 182 -6.24 -9.67 -34.05
C GLN A 182 -7.42 -10.36 -34.72
N SER A 183 -8.61 -9.80 -34.54
CA SER A 183 -9.79 -10.04 -35.34
C SER A 183 -10.46 -8.70 -35.58
#